data_AF-A0A5E4LQV5-F1
#
_entry.id   AF-A0A5E4LQV5-F1
#
_cell.length_a   1.000
_cell.length_b   1.000
_cell.length_c   1.000
_cell.angle_alpha   90.00
_cell.angle_beta   90.00
_cell.angle_gamma   90.00
#
_symmetry.space_group_name_H-M   'P 1'
#
loop_
_entity.id
_entity.type
_entity.pdbx_description
1 polymer ?
#
loop_
_entity_poly.entity_id
_entity_poly.type
_entity_poly.pdbx_seq_one_letter_code
_entity_poly.pdbx_strand_id
1 'polypeptide(L)'
;MLVGVVCRRGEVEGILTSRVTVDGTDATDRIAEMVRSSRFAPQLRCVLLNSIMMGGFNVVNIRKLSDELGMPVIAITRKRPDRLAAGRAIKKHFADWKQRLAIVRRAGRARECGHKYKVYLQIAGTGLAQAEEIVEAYGLGPLRLANMIASGVTRGESHGRM
;
A
#
# COMPACT_ATOMS: atom_id res chain seq x y z
N MET A 1 -4.76 2.30 12.44
CA MET A 1 -4.35 3.66 12.00
C MET A 1 -3.59 3.54 10.69
N LEU A 2 -3.75 4.49 9.78
CA LEU A 2 -3.01 4.60 8.53
C LEU A 2 -2.03 5.76 8.65
N VAL A 3 -0.79 5.56 8.22
CA VAL A 3 0.24 6.60 8.16
C VAL A 3 0.83 6.61 6.76
N GLY A 4 0.94 7.79 6.16
CA GLY A 4 1.70 8.05 4.95
C GLY A 4 2.92 8.90 5.27
N VAL A 5 4.03 8.64 4.60
CA VAL A 5 5.23 9.49 4.66
C VAL A 5 5.46 10.04 3.27
N VAL A 6 5.53 11.37 3.17
CA VAL A 6 5.84 12.08 1.94
C VAL A 6 7.35 12.27 1.89
N CYS A 7 7.97 11.78 0.81
CA CYS A 7 9.40 11.88 0.60
C CYS A 7 9.74 12.49 -0.75
N ARG A 8 10.83 13.26 -0.79
CA ARG A 8 11.43 13.78 -2.02
C ARG A 8 12.93 13.55 -1.97
N ARG A 9 13.47 12.84 -2.97
CA ARG A 9 14.92 12.49 -3.04
C ARG A 9 15.46 11.82 -1.75
N GLY A 10 14.65 10.98 -1.12
CA GLY A 10 15.01 10.28 0.12
C GLY A 10 14.77 11.07 1.41
N GLU A 11 14.56 12.38 1.34
CA GLU A 11 14.25 13.23 2.49
C GLU A 11 12.75 13.21 2.82
N VAL A 12 12.42 13.26 4.11
CA VAL A 12 11.04 13.30 4.59
C VAL A 12 10.54 14.74 4.62
N GLU A 13 9.45 15.01 3.91
CA GLU A 13 8.85 16.35 3.83
C GLU A 13 7.53 16.48 4.60
N GLY A 14 6.91 15.35 4.91
CA GLY A 14 5.63 15.34 5.60
C GLY A 14 5.18 13.97 6.05
N ILE A 15 4.26 13.99 7.01
CA ILE A 15 3.56 12.80 7.51
C ILE A 15 2.07 13.06 7.35
N LEU A 16 1.37 12.09 6.79
CA LEU A 16 -0.08 12.07 6.65
C LEU A 16 -0.64 10.99 7.57
N THR A 17 -1.81 11.22 8.14
CA THR A 17 -2.48 10.22 8.97
C THR A 17 -3.94 10.11 8.58
N SER A 18 -4.48 8.91 8.72
CA SER A 18 -5.90 8.62 8.56
C SER A 18 -6.29 7.42 9.41
N ARG A 19 -7.58 7.12 9.47
CA ARG A 19 -8.11 5.94 10.13
C ARG A 19 -8.89 5.12 9.11
N VAL A 20 -8.65 3.82 9.15
CA VAL A 20 -9.36 2.82 8.36
C VAL A 20 -10.03 1.86 9.32
N THR A 21 -11.17 1.34 8.91
CA THR A 21 -11.91 0.36 9.69
C THR A 21 -11.18 -0.98 9.63
N VAL A 22 -10.93 -1.61 10.78
CA VAL A 22 -10.31 -2.95 10.85
C VAL A 22 -11.21 -3.93 10.10
N ASP A 23 -10.63 -4.68 9.17
CA ASP A 23 -11.36 -5.59 8.26
C ASP A 23 -12.52 -4.94 7.47
N GLY A 24 -12.56 -3.60 7.39
CA GLY A 24 -13.57 -2.85 6.67
C GLY A 24 -13.39 -2.88 5.15
N THR A 25 -14.02 -1.93 4.47
CA THR A 25 -13.95 -1.75 3.00
C THR A 25 -13.55 -0.33 2.59
N ASP A 26 -13.23 0.52 3.57
CA ASP A 26 -12.96 1.95 3.40
C ASP A 26 -11.49 2.28 3.06
N ALA A 27 -10.56 1.31 3.04
CA ALA A 27 -9.14 1.61 2.91
C ALA A 27 -8.79 2.35 1.60
N THR A 28 -9.43 1.99 0.49
CA THR A 28 -9.18 2.65 -0.81
C THR A 28 -9.55 4.13 -0.73
N ASP A 29 -10.77 4.42 -0.28
CA ASP A 29 -11.31 5.77 -0.24
C ASP A 29 -10.57 6.63 0.79
N ARG A 30 -10.21 6.05 1.94
CA ARG A 30 -9.42 6.73 2.97
C ARG A 30 -8.01 7.07 2.53
N ILE A 31 -7.34 6.22 1.74
CA ILE A 31 -6.03 6.54 1.16
C ILE A 31 -6.19 7.67 0.13
N ALA A 32 -7.19 7.57 -0.75
CA ALA A 32 -7.43 8.60 -1.77
C ALA A 32 -7.73 9.97 -1.15
N GLU A 33 -8.61 10.01 -0.15
CA GLU A 33 -8.94 11.21 0.63
C GLU A 33 -7.70 11.78 1.33
N MET A 34 -6.91 10.93 2.00
CA MET A 34 -5.69 11.34 2.71
C MET A 34 -4.66 11.97 1.76
N VAL A 35 -4.51 11.42 0.55
CA VAL A 35 -3.59 11.96 -0.47
C VAL A 35 -4.13 13.28 -1.03
N ARG A 36 -5.38 13.31 -1.49
CA ARG A 36 -5.98 14.48 -2.17
C ARG A 36 -6.15 15.70 -1.24
N SER A 37 -6.44 15.47 0.04
CA SER A 37 -6.58 16.56 1.03
C SER A 37 -5.23 17.11 1.52
N SER A 38 -4.12 16.46 1.17
CA SER A 38 -2.81 16.93 1.61
C SER A 38 -2.31 18.12 0.78
N ARG A 39 -1.60 19.05 1.44
CA ARG A 39 -0.87 20.13 0.75
C ARG A 39 0.18 19.63 -0.26
N PHE A 40 0.58 18.37 -0.16
CA PHE A 40 1.58 17.76 -1.03
C PHE A 40 0.97 17.20 -2.33
N ALA A 41 -0.37 17.08 -2.41
CA ALA A 41 -1.07 16.45 -3.54
C ALA A 41 -0.58 16.92 -4.93
N PRO A 42 -0.34 18.22 -5.19
CA PRO A 42 0.11 18.67 -6.51
C PRO A 42 1.51 18.17 -6.93
N GLN A 43 2.33 17.75 -5.96
CA GLN A 43 3.72 17.35 -6.20
C GLN A 43 3.93 15.84 -6.14
N LEU A 44 2.96 15.09 -5.59
CA LEU A 44 3.03 13.63 -5.49
C LEU A 44 3.01 13.00 -6.89
N ARG A 45 3.91 12.03 -7.10
CA ARG A 45 4.08 11.36 -8.39
C ARG A 45 3.83 9.86 -8.34
N CYS A 46 3.77 9.27 -7.15
CA CYS A 46 3.44 7.86 -6.95
C CYS A 46 2.99 7.62 -5.51
N VAL A 47 2.31 6.50 -5.28
CA VAL A 47 1.96 5.99 -3.96
C VAL A 47 2.57 4.61 -3.78
N LEU A 48 3.36 4.44 -2.72
CA LEU A 48 3.87 3.14 -2.30
C LEU A 48 3.03 2.62 -1.13
N LEU A 49 2.67 1.33 -1.17
CA LEU A 49 1.89 0.67 -0.12
C LEU A 49 2.66 -0.56 0.40
N ASN A 50 2.53 -0.85 1.70
CA ASN A 50 3.11 -2.08 2.30
C ASN A 50 2.46 -3.38 1.83
N SER A 51 1.21 -3.30 1.37
CA SER A 51 0.50 -4.38 0.71
C SER A 51 -0.83 -3.84 0.18
N ILE A 52 -1.60 -4.69 -0.49
CA ILE A 52 -3.00 -4.40 -0.86
C ILE A 52 -3.98 -4.67 0.29
N MET A 53 -3.52 -5.07 1.47
CA MET A 53 -4.35 -5.39 2.63
C MET A 53 -3.96 -4.47 3.80
N MET A 54 -4.89 -3.64 4.23
CA MET A 54 -4.71 -2.71 5.35
C MET A 54 -5.57 -3.15 6.53
N GLY A 55 -5.10 -2.93 7.76
CA GLY A 55 -5.89 -3.20 8.97
C GLY A 55 -6.53 -4.60 9.02
N GLY A 56 -5.80 -5.63 8.58
CA GLY A 56 -6.32 -6.98 8.38
C GLY A 56 -6.74 -7.21 6.92
N PHE A 57 -8.03 -7.41 6.67
CA PHE A 57 -8.61 -7.76 5.37
C PHE A 57 -9.25 -6.58 4.63
N ASN A 58 -8.96 -5.34 5.02
CA ASN A 58 -9.45 -4.16 4.30
C ASN A 58 -8.65 -3.98 3.00
N VAL A 59 -9.20 -4.54 1.91
CA VAL A 59 -8.49 -4.68 0.63
C VAL A 59 -8.48 -3.35 -0.13
N VAL A 60 -7.29 -2.84 -0.42
CA VAL A 60 -7.08 -1.66 -1.26
C VAL A 60 -7.22 -2.03 -2.72
N ASN A 61 -8.13 -1.36 -3.42
CA ASN A 61 -8.24 -1.45 -4.87
C ASN A 61 -7.22 -0.52 -5.52
N ILE A 62 -5.99 -1.02 -5.73
CA ILE A 62 -4.87 -0.24 -6.29
C ILE A 62 -5.16 0.33 -7.68
N ARG A 63 -6.04 -0.31 -8.48
CA ARG A 63 -6.44 0.22 -9.77
C ARG A 63 -7.33 1.44 -9.61
N LYS A 64 -8.43 1.31 -8.85
CA LYS A 64 -9.31 2.43 -8.50
C LYS A 64 -8.51 3.59 -7.89
N LEU A 65 -7.61 3.28 -6.96
CA LEU A 65 -6.77 4.29 -6.31
C LEU A 65 -5.85 5.01 -7.31
N SER A 66 -5.24 4.27 -8.23
CA SER A 66 -4.39 4.86 -9.28
C SER A 66 -5.20 5.73 -10.23
N ASP A 67 -6.37 5.25 -10.65
CA ASP A 67 -7.28 5.99 -11.54
C ASP A 67 -7.75 7.30 -10.88
N GLU A 68 -8.12 7.25 -9.59
CA GLU A 68 -8.58 8.43 -8.84
C GLU A 68 -7.49 9.46 -8.55
N LEU A 69 -6.25 9.01 -8.36
CA LEU A 69 -5.13 9.90 -8.06
C LEU A 69 -4.37 10.35 -9.31
N GLY A 70 -4.62 9.73 -10.46
CA GLY A 70 -3.90 10.00 -11.71
C GLY A 70 -2.40 9.69 -11.62
N MET A 71 -1.99 8.78 -10.72
CA MET A 71 -0.58 8.45 -10.51
C MET A 71 -0.37 6.95 -10.22
N PRO A 72 0.85 6.43 -10.45
CA PRO A 72 1.19 5.05 -10.13
C PRO A 72 0.96 4.68 -8.66
N VAL A 73 0.42 3.47 -8.45
CA VAL A 73 0.27 2.85 -7.13
C VAL A 73 1.00 1.51 -7.12
N ILE A 74 1.94 1.34 -6.21
CA ILE A 74 2.79 0.15 -6.11
C ILE A 74 2.66 -0.43 -4.70
N ALA A 75 2.06 -1.61 -4.58
CA ALA A 75 2.07 -2.37 -3.35
C ALA A 75 3.27 -3.32 -3.31
N ILE A 76 4.07 -3.23 -2.26
CA ILE A 76 5.36 -3.90 -2.11
C ILE A 76 5.31 -4.86 -0.93
N THR A 77 5.59 -6.14 -1.16
CA THR A 77 5.59 -7.16 -0.11
C THR A 77 6.91 -7.93 -0.10
N ARG A 78 7.47 -8.26 1.07
CA ARG A 78 8.71 -9.05 1.19
C ARG A 78 8.55 -10.53 0.88
N LYS A 79 7.35 -11.05 1.10
CA LYS A 79 7.01 -12.46 0.86
C LYS A 79 6.00 -12.54 -0.26
N ARG A 80 6.15 -13.54 -1.12
CA ARG A 80 5.22 -13.77 -2.22
C ARG A 80 3.80 -13.94 -1.65
N PRO A 81 2.82 -13.12 -2.06
CA PRO A 81 1.46 -13.26 -1.58
C PRO A 81 0.86 -14.61 -1.98
N ASP A 82 0.41 -15.40 -1.00
CA ASP A 82 -0.37 -16.60 -1.25
C ASP A 82 -1.84 -16.21 -1.50
N ARG A 83 -2.17 -16.06 -2.79
CA ARG A 83 -3.52 -15.69 -3.24
C ARG A 83 -4.56 -16.76 -2.92
N LEU A 84 -4.17 -18.03 -2.81
CA LEU A 84 -5.09 -19.11 -2.49
C LEU A 84 -5.44 -19.09 -1.01
N ALA A 85 -4.43 -18.95 -0.13
CA ALA A 85 -4.66 -18.78 1.30
C ALA A 85 -5.48 -17.52 1.61
N ALA A 86 -5.11 -16.39 1.01
CA ALA A 86 -5.87 -15.14 1.14
C ALA A 86 -7.33 -15.32 0.69
N GLY A 87 -7.55 -15.97 -0.46
CA GLY A 87 -8.89 -16.22 -0.98
C GLY A 87 -9.74 -17.13 -0.08
N ARG A 88 -9.14 -18.18 0.51
CA ARG A 88 -9.81 -19.05 1.48
C ARG A 88 -10.21 -18.29 2.74
N ALA A 89 -9.29 -17.49 3.30
CA ALA A 89 -9.57 -16.69 4.48
C ALA A 89 -10.69 -15.68 4.22
N ILE A 90 -10.63 -14.93 3.11
CA ILE A 90 -11.66 -13.96 2.73
C ILE A 90 -13.02 -14.65 2.58
N LYS A 91 -13.09 -15.78 1.89
CA LYS A 91 -14.35 -16.53 1.70
C LYS A 91 -14.93 -17.08 3.00
N LYS A 92 -14.08 -17.44 3.96
CA LYS A 92 -14.50 -17.99 5.26
C LYS A 92 -15.05 -16.94 6.21
N HIS A 93 -14.46 -15.75 6.23
CA HIS A 93 -14.68 -14.77 7.30
C HIS A 93 -15.60 -13.60 6.91
N PHE A 94 -15.92 -13.43 5.63
CA PHE A 94 -16.62 -12.23 5.16
C PHE A 94 -17.81 -12.54 4.26
N ALA A 95 -18.95 -11.89 4.51
CA ALA A 95 -20.14 -12.03 3.66
C ALA A 95 -19.95 -11.39 2.28
N ASP A 96 -19.20 -10.29 2.20
CA ASP A 96 -18.84 -9.54 0.99
C ASP A 96 -17.62 -10.13 0.25
N TRP A 97 -17.24 -11.38 0.56
CA TRP A 97 -16.02 -12.02 0.04
C TRP A 97 -15.87 -11.95 -1.48
N LYS A 98 -16.98 -11.99 -2.25
CA LYS A 98 -16.96 -11.90 -3.72
C LYS A 98 -16.34 -10.59 -4.19
N GLN A 99 -16.71 -9.49 -3.54
CA GLN A 99 -16.24 -8.14 -3.86
C GLN A 99 -14.77 -7.99 -3.49
N ARG A 100 -14.39 -8.38 -2.26
CA ARG A 100 -12.99 -8.38 -1.81
C ARG A 100 -12.08 -9.20 -2.72
N LEU A 101 -12.52 -10.41 -3.08
CA LEU A 101 -11.74 -11.30 -3.93
C LEU A 101 -11.63 -10.79 -5.37
N ALA A 102 -12.65 -10.08 -5.87
CA ALA A 102 -12.56 -9.40 -7.16
C ALA A 102 -11.46 -8.31 -7.13
N ILE A 103 -11.37 -7.54 -6.04
CA ILE A 103 -10.30 -6.52 -5.86
C ILE A 103 -8.92 -7.19 -5.84
N VAL A 104 -8.74 -8.24 -5.02
CA VAL A 104 -7.48 -9.00 -4.95
C VAL A 104 -7.09 -9.56 -6.32
N ARG A 105 -8.06 -10.04 -7.10
CA ARG A 105 -7.80 -10.54 -8.45
C ARG A 105 -7.36 -9.45 -9.41
N ARG A 106 -8.05 -8.30 -9.41
CA ARG A 106 -7.76 -7.12 -10.25
C ARG A 106 -6.40 -6.51 -9.95
N ALA A 107 -5.91 -6.61 -8.71
CA ALA A 107 -4.56 -6.19 -8.34
C ALA A 107 -3.44 -6.98 -9.04
N GLY A 108 -3.76 -8.05 -9.79
CA GLY A 108 -2.79 -8.77 -10.62
C GLY A 108 -1.87 -9.70 -9.83
N ARG A 109 -1.09 -10.50 -10.55
CA ARG A 109 -0.08 -11.38 -9.93
C ARG A 109 1.06 -10.52 -9.42
N ALA A 110 1.53 -10.80 -8.21
CA ALA A 110 2.71 -10.13 -7.69
C ALA A 110 3.93 -10.52 -8.53
N ARG A 111 4.63 -9.52 -9.08
CA ARG A 111 5.85 -9.67 -9.86
C ARG A 111 7.05 -9.58 -8.93
N GLU A 112 8.00 -10.48 -9.05
CA GLU A 112 9.25 -10.39 -8.31
C GLU A 112 10.06 -9.21 -8.86
N CYS A 113 10.56 -8.37 -7.96
CA CYS A 113 11.49 -7.29 -8.26
C CYS A 113 12.89 -7.80 -7.92
N GLY A 114 13.76 -7.88 -8.93
CA GLY A 114 15.06 -8.55 -8.84
C GLY A 114 16.20 -7.74 -8.24
N HIS A 115 15.93 -6.54 -7.70
CA HIS A 115 16.96 -5.64 -7.18
C HIS A 115 17.41 -6.04 -5.75
N LYS A 116 18.16 -5.13 -5.11
CA LYS A 116 18.75 -5.20 -3.75
C LYS A 116 17.86 -5.79 -2.65
N TYR A 117 16.54 -5.79 -2.83
CA TYR A 117 15.56 -6.38 -1.91
C TYR A 117 14.73 -7.43 -2.64
N LYS A 118 14.65 -8.64 -2.07
CA LYS A 118 13.72 -9.67 -2.55
C LYS A 118 12.28 -9.28 -2.18
N VAL A 119 11.63 -8.53 -3.07
CA VAL A 119 10.26 -8.03 -2.89
C VAL A 119 9.38 -8.39 -4.07
N TYR A 120 8.07 -8.32 -3.83
CA TYR A 120 7.04 -8.63 -4.80
C TYR A 120 6.11 -7.43 -4.96
N LEU A 121 5.89 -7.02 -6.21
CA LEU A 121 5.17 -5.82 -6.58
C LEU A 121 3.80 -6.17 -7.16
N GLN A 122 2.77 -5.47 -6.70
CA GLN A 122 1.48 -5.36 -7.37
C GLN A 122 1.29 -3.91 -7.81
N ILE A 123 1.08 -3.70 -9.10
CA ILE A 123 1.27 -2.41 -9.75
C ILE A 123 -0.03 -1.98 -10.44
N ALA A 124 -0.36 -0.70 -10.33
CA ALA A 124 -1.39 -0.02 -11.10
C ALA A 124 -0.89 1.35 -11.58
N GLY A 125 -1.35 1.79 -12.75
CA GLY A 125 -0.98 3.08 -13.35
C GLY A 125 0.42 3.14 -13.97
N THR A 126 1.18 2.04 -13.99
CA THR A 126 2.51 1.95 -14.61
C THR A 126 2.89 0.51 -14.98
N GLY A 127 3.98 0.36 -15.74
CA GLY A 127 4.61 -0.92 -16.07
C GLY A 127 5.63 -1.38 -15.02
N LEU A 128 6.16 -2.60 -15.18
CA LEU A 128 7.12 -3.18 -14.24
C LEU A 128 8.43 -2.39 -14.17
N ALA A 129 9.03 -2.03 -15.31
CA ALA A 129 10.32 -1.33 -15.35
C ALA A 129 10.28 0.00 -14.57
N GLN A 130 9.29 0.85 -14.85
CA GLN A 130 9.13 2.13 -14.11
C GLN A 130 8.80 1.89 -12.62
N ALA A 131 8.05 0.84 -12.27
CA ALA A 131 7.83 0.52 -10.87
C ALA A 131 9.14 0.10 -10.16
N GLU A 132 10.00 -0.65 -10.84
CA GLU A 132 11.32 -1.05 -10.32
C GLU A 132 12.22 0.18 -10.14
N GLU A 133 12.26 1.11 -11.10
CA GLU A 133 12.98 2.39 -10.97
C GLU A 133 12.52 3.21 -9.76
N ILE A 134 11.20 3.30 -9.52
CA ILE A 134 10.65 4.01 -8.35
C ILE A 134 11.08 3.31 -7.05
N VAL A 135 10.99 1.98 -7.00
CA VAL A 135 11.38 1.19 -5.82
C VAL A 135 12.88 1.32 -5.57
N GLU A 136 13.70 1.38 -6.60
CA GLU A 136 15.14 1.57 -6.50
C GLU A 136 15.50 2.98 -5.99
N ALA A 137 14.85 4.01 -6.53
CA ALA A 137 15.11 5.40 -6.16
C ALA A 137 14.75 5.73 -4.70
N TYR A 138 13.65 5.17 -4.18
CA TYR A 138 13.15 5.47 -2.83
C TYR A 138 13.43 4.37 -1.79
N GLY A 139 13.75 3.15 -2.26
CA GLY A 139 13.89 1.98 -1.40
C GLY A 139 12.63 1.68 -0.59
N LEU A 140 12.82 0.96 0.53
CA LEU A 140 11.75 0.66 1.50
C LEU A 140 11.73 1.62 2.69
N GLY A 141 12.60 2.64 2.69
CA GLY A 141 12.78 3.58 3.80
C GLY A 141 11.50 4.32 4.18
N PRO A 142 10.80 4.97 3.23
CA PRO A 142 9.56 5.71 3.52
C PRO A 142 8.47 4.82 4.10
N LEU A 143 8.29 3.63 3.52
CA LEU A 143 7.35 2.65 4.01
C LEU A 143 7.72 2.20 5.43
N ARG A 144 9.00 1.89 5.69
CA ARG A 144 9.49 1.49 7.01
C ARG A 144 9.21 2.56 8.05
N LEU A 145 9.46 3.83 7.71
CA LEU A 145 9.17 4.96 8.58
C LEU A 145 7.67 5.08 8.87
N ALA A 146 6.81 4.99 7.84
CA ALA A 146 5.36 5.00 8.02
C ALA A 146 4.90 3.90 8.99
N ASN A 147 5.44 2.69 8.88
CA ASN A 147 5.11 1.58 9.77
C ASN A 147 5.63 1.80 11.21
N MET A 148 6.82 2.35 11.38
CA MET A 148 7.36 2.69 12.71
C MET A 148 6.48 3.72 13.41
N ILE A 149 6.11 4.79 12.71
CA ILE A 149 5.20 5.83 13.25
C ILE A 149 3.84 5.21 13.60
N ALA A 150 3.25 4.44 12.68
CA ALA A 150 1.96 3.81 12.90
C ALA A 150 1.97 2.89 14.13
N SER A 151 3.00 2.06 14.29
CA SER A 151 3.17 1.19 15.46
C SER A 151 3.39 1.98 16.74
N GLY A 152 4.31 2.96 16.73
CA GLY A 152 4.65 3.76 17.89
C GLY A 152 3.43 4.50 18.45
N VAL A 153 2.65 5.15 17.59
CA VAL A 153 1.45 5.87 18.02
C VAL A 153 0.32 4.91 18.45
N THR A 154 0.21 3.72 17.84
CA THR A 154 -0.89 2.77 18.16
C THR A 154 -0.59 1.94 19.41
N ARG A 155 0.68 1.61 19.68
CA ARG A 155 1.09 0.63 20.70
C ARG A 155 1.96 1.22 21.80
N GLY A 156 2.32 2.50 21.72
CA GLY A 156 3.26 3.16 22.65
C GLY A 156 4.73 2.99 22.25
N GLU A 157 5.05 2.03 21.40
CA GLU A 157 6.42 1.77 20.92
C GLU A 157 6.43 1.15 19.52
N SER A 158 7.47 1.46 18.77
CA SER A 158 7.68 0.88 17.44
C SER A 158 8.59 -0.34 17.53
N HIS A 159 8.07 -1.48 17.11
CA HIS A 159 8.83 -2.71 16.97
C HIS A 159 8.92 -3.13 15.50
N GLY A 160 10.12 -3.46 15.04
CA GLY A 160 10.32 -4.31 13.87
C GLY A 160 10.73 -3.63 12.56
N ARG A 161 11.62 -4.36 11.86
CA ARG A 161 12.09 -4.13 10.50
C ARG A 161 10.97 -4.39 9.49
N MET A 162 10.68 -3.39 8.66
CA MET A 162 10.09 -3.63 7.35
C MET A 162 11.03 -4.39 6.44
#